data_AF-A0A813EGP5-F1
#
_entry.id   AF-A0A813EGP5-F1
#
_cell.length_a   1.000
_cell.length_b   1.000
_cell.length_c   1.000
_cell.angle_alpha   90.00
_cell.angle_beta   90.00
_cell.angle_gamma   90.00
#
_symmetry.space_group_name_H-M   'P 1'
#
loop_
_entity.id
_entity.type
_entity.pdbx_description
1 polymer ?
#
loop_
_entity_poly.entity_id
_entity_poly.type
_entity_poly.pdbx_seq_one_letter_code
_entity_poly.pdbx_strand_id
1 'polypeptide(L)'
;MVKKAKEIKTARDKQSKKVGIWVPSGDKPPVDRKHARDAVKKALKKGNVVLVIGGKFLRVPLTQKLSLKSPSELKSEFKRYEKYAAARTVAEAFKLGALVGDMGFSLKSGLLKFLPSLKGTAVETPLPMSEWPAGIREGDGHAPWWLPSNWTHGVKTTCRTYLPVYIAPNGRTCYHQEVVEAIVGEELGRNVDCMVDWAKKQMSEVKDWHGEAVAFDADSKLFSCLSKQERAHLPPASELHVGVISARRATELSGIRGIVNVQSRLLAAGIKPRWYVDADSLEDYRKLGLDAVVGGKLTPSRNKALQDAAKLNKVCVQCSDDIYGWEFYKSDLDAKDLRSKGAVNMLKHANAAILRSRLVVSPAAAARFLLAKMRADPGRPRIGGVLPTENGAMALLAQMTTMDGFILGDFFVHDKSPCRFDNQITLKEDYDFTCSHLKRHGCVLRCNRLVLKVVHETNAGGAVAVRDSSGDKERQNIKILMRKWPGVFKLHSTRGDTQVKMKWKHRK
;
A
#
# COMPACT_ATOMS: atom_id res chain seq x y z
N MET A 1 -11.65 -21.23 19.99
CA MET A 1 -11.41 -20.54 18.68
C MET A 1 -10.03 -20.84 18.07
N VAL A 2 -8.94 -20.90 18.82
CA VAL A 2 -7.57 -21.16 18.29
C VAL A 2 -7.40 -22.54 17.63
N LYS A 3 -8.03 -23.59 18.17
CA LYS A 3 -7.98 -24.95 17.58
C LYS A 3 -8.64 -25.02 16.19
N LYS A 4 -9.81 -24.36 16.06
CA LYS A 4 -10.56 -24.23 14.80
C LYS A 4 -9.80 -23.39 13.76
N ALA A 5 -9.05 -22.37 14.18
CA ALA A 5 -8.18 -21.59 13.29
C ALA A 5 -6.97 -22.40 12.78
N LYS A 6 -6.36 -23.25 13.62
CA LYS A 6 -5.29 -24.18 13.19
C LYS A 6 -5.81 -25.24 12.22
N GLU A 7 -7.01 -25.79 12.44
CA GLU A 7 -7.64 -26.74 11.52
C GLU A 7 -7.99 -26.10 10.17
N ILE A 8 -8.53 -24.87 10.17
CA ILE A 8 -8.82 -24.12 8.93
C ILE A 8 -7.53 -23.80 8.17
N LYS A 9 -6.44 -23.44 8.86
CA LYS A 9 -5.13 -23.19 8.22
C LYS A 9 -4.55 -24.47 7.60
N THR A 10 -4.60 -25.57 8.34
CA THR A 10 -4.11 -26.89 7.86
C THR A 10 -4.95 -27.43 6.70
N ALA A 11 -6.27 -27.18 6.69
CA ALA A 11 -7.15 -27.53 5.59
C ALA A 11 -6.87 -26.67 4.34
N ARG A 12 -6.64 -25.35 4.50
CA ARG A 12 -6.22 -24.46 3.40
C ARG A 12 -4.87 -24.86 2.80
N ASP A 13 -3.91 -25.22 3.63
CA ASP A 13 -2.58 -25.68 3.19
C ASP A 13 -2.62 -27.07 2.53
N LYS A 14 -3.58 -27.94 2.92
CA LYS A 14 -3.83 -29.22 2.22
C LYS A 14 -4.61 -29.03 0.92
N GLN A 15 -5.48 -28.03 0.83
CA GLN A 15 -6.27 -27.74 -0.38
C GLN A 15 -5.47 -26.96 -1.42
N SER A 16 -4.55 -26.07 -1.01
CA SER A 16 -3.60 -25.40 -1.92
C SER A 16 -2.60 -26.39 -2.54
N LYS A 17 -2.25 -27.48 -1.85
CA LYS A 17 -1.40 -28.55 -2.40
C LYS A 17 -2.11 -29.48 -3.39
N LYS A 18 -3.45 -29.48 -3.47
CA LYS A 18 -4.22 -30.39 -4.36
C LYS A 18 -4.74 -29.74 -5.64
N VAL A 19 -4.90 -28.42 -5.67
CA VAL A 19 -5.17 -27.72 -6.93
C VAL A 19 -3.82 -27.45 -7.56
N GLY A 20 -3.29 -28.43 -8.30
CA GLY A 20 -2.08 -28.24 -9.09
C GLY A 20 -2.25 -26.95 -9.91
N ILE A 21 -1.35 -25.99 -9.70
CA ILE A 21 -1.35 -24.73 -10.44
C ILE A 21 -1.39 -25.10 -11.91
N TRP A 22 -2.44 -24.68 -12.61
CA TRP A 22 -2.54 -24.91 -14.04
C TRP A 22 -1.49 -24.03 -14.71
N VAL A 23 -0.28 -24.56 -14.82
CA VAL A 23 0.73 -24.05 -15.73
C VAL A 23 0.36 -24.64 -17.08
N PRO A 24 0.13 -23.83 -18.13
CA PRO A 24 -0.02 -24.37 -19.47
C PRO A 24 1.20 -25.25 -19.74
N SER A 25 1.01 -26.57 -19.83
CA SER A 25 2.12 -27.52 -19.97
C SER A 25 2.89 -27.12 -21.22
N GLY A 26 4.08 -26.55 -21.03
CA GLY A 26 4.99 -26.23 -22.14
C GLY A 26 5.44 -27.49 -22.90
N ASP A 27 5.09 -28.65 -22.37
CA ASP A 27 5.40 -29.97 -22.90
C ASP A 27 4.33 -30.49 -23.86
N LYS A 28 3.18 -29.80 -23.96
CA LYS A 28 2.17 -30.12 -24.96
C LYS A 28 2.35 -29.24 -26.20
N PRO A 29 2.24 -29.82 -27.41
CA PRO A 29 2.28 -29.05 -28.63
C PRO A 29 1.14 -28.01 -28.63
N PRO A 30 1.36 -26.81 -29.19
CA PRO A 30 0.33 -25.80 -29.33
C PRO A 30 -0.90 -26.33 -30.08
N VAL A 31 -2.09 -26.03 -29.58
CA VAL A 31 -3.33 -26.41 -30.26
C VAL A 31 -3.59 -25.46 -31.43
N ASP A 32 -3.93 -25.99 -32.60
CA ASP A 32 -4.35 -25.16 -33.75
C ASP A 32 -5.70 -24.51 -33.45
N ARG A 33 -5.64 -23.23 -33.08
CA ARG A 33 -6.79 -22.39 -32.81
C ARG A 33 -6.75 -21.17 -33.72
N LYS A 34 -7.93 -20.62 -34.03
CA LYS A 34 -8.08 -19.43 -34.89
C LYS A 34 -7.12 -18.29 -34.52
N HIS A 35 -7.01 -17.94 -33.25
CA HIS A 35 -6.12 -16.87 -32.79
C HIS A 35 -4.63 -17.15 -33.04
N ALA A 36 -4.20 -18.42 -33.02
CA ALA A 36 -2.81 -18.78 -33.32
C ALA A 36 -2.51 -18.59 -34.81
N ARG A 37 -3.47 -18.94 -35.67
CA ARG A 37 -3.40 -18.68 -37.12
C ARG A 37 -3.42 -17.18 -37.44
N ASP A 38 -4.25 -16.40 -36.74
CA ASP A 38 -4.32 -14.95 -36.91
C ASP A 38 -3.01 -14.27 -36.47
N ALA A 39 -2.34 -14.76 -35.42
CA ALA A 39 -1.01 -14.30 -35.02
C ALA A 39 0.05 -14.54 -36.10
N VAL A 40 0.01 -15.69 -36.79
CA VAL A 40 0.89 -15.99 -37.93
C VAL A 40 0.64 -15.02 -39.08
N LYS A 41 -0.62 -14.79 -39.46
CA LYS A 41 -0.98 -13.82 -40.52
C LYS A 41 -0.46 -12.42 -40.19
N LYS A 42 -0.61 -11.99 -38.93
CA LYS A 42 -0.10 -10.70 -38.46
C LYS A 42 1.43 -10.63 -38.53
N ALA A 43 2.13 -11.69 -38.16
CA ALA A 43 3.59 -11.78 -38.27
C ALA A 43 4.04 -11.68 -39.74
N LEU A 44 3.43 -12.46 -40.64
CA LEU A 44 3.68 -12.43 -42.09
C LEU A 44 3.51 -11.01 -42.66
N LYS A 45 2.45 -10.31 -42.27
CA LYS A 45 2.22 -8.92 -42.67
C LYS A 45 3.29 -7.94 -42.16
N LYS A 46 3.79 -8.15 -40.94
CA LYS A 46 4.76 -7.26 -40.28
C LYS A 46 6.22 -7.52 -40.67
N GLY A 47 6.53 -8.65 -41.30
CA GLY A 47 7.91 -9.04 -41.60
C GLY A 47 8.70 -9.52 -40.37
N ASN A 48 8.08 -9.62 -39.19
CA ASN A 48 8.71 -10.12 -37.96
C ASN A 48 7.68 -10.76 -37.02
N VAL A 49 8.17 -11.53 -36.04
CA VAL A 49 7.38 -12.15 -34.97
C VAL A 49 8.06 -11.94 -33.62
N VAL A 50 7.28 -11.83 -32.55
CA VAL A 50 7.82 -11.77 -31.17
C VAL A 50 7.71 -13.15 -30.54
N LEU A 51 8.85 -13.75 -30.21
CA LEU A 51 8.95 -15.08 -29.58
C LEU A 51 9.44 -14.95 -28.14
N VAL A 52 9.04 -15.89 -27.28
CA VAL A 52 9.59 -16.05 -25.92
C VAL A 52 10.72 -17.06 -25.98
N ILE A 53 11.95 -16.61 -25.71
CA ILE A 53 13.17 -17.43 -25.78
C ILE A 53 13.95 -17.20 -24.49
N GLY A 54 14.09 -18.26 -23.68
CA GLY A 54 14.77 -18.16 -22.38
C GLY A 54 14.16 -17.09 -21.47
N GLY A 55 12.83 -17.00 -21.41
CA GLY A 55 12.12 -16.00 -20.60
C GLY A 55 12.03 -14.60 -21.22
N LYS A 56 12.77 -14.33 -22.31
CA LYS A 56 12.83 -13.00 -22.94
C LYS A 56 11.97 -12.93 -24.18
N PHE A 57 11.31 -11.79 -24.38
CA PHE A 57 10.58 -11.50 -25.61
C PHE A 57 11.53 -10.92 -26.65
N LEU A 58 11.82 -11.70 -27.69
CA LEU A 58 12.73 -11.31 -28.77
C LEU A 58 11.96 -11.08 -30.07
N ARG A 59 12.23 -9.95 -30.73
CA ARG A 59 11.75 -9.70 -32.09
C ARG A 59 12.61 -10.47 -33.09
N VAL A 60 11.98 -11.38 -33.82
CA VAL A 60 12.62 -12.27 -34.79
C VAL A 60 12.18 -11.89 -36.21
N PRO A 61 13.10 -11.43 -37.08
CA PRO A 61 12.78 -11.18 -38.49
C PRO A 61 12.28 -12.45 -39.17
N LEU A 62 11.32 -12.36 -40.09
CA LEU A 62 10.85 -13.53 -40.82
C LEU A 62 11.89 -14.13 -41.77
N THR A 63 12.88 -13.33 -42.16
CA THR A 63 14.06 -13.74 -42.92
C THR A 63 15.09 -14.50 -42.08
N GLN A 64 14.92 -14.56 -40.74
CA GLN A 64 15.81 -15.32 -39.86
C GLN A 64 15.84 -16.78 -40.32
N LYS A 65 17.03 -17.27 -40.68
CA LYS A 65 17.18 -18.67 -41.06
C LYS A 65 17.12 -19.57 -39.84
N LEU A 66 16.63 -20.77 -40.05
CA LEU A 66 16.47 -21.80 -39.04
C LEU A 66 16.84 -23.17 -39.61
N SER A 67 17.16 -24.09 -38.72
CA SER A 67 17.26 -25.51 -38.99
C SER A 67 16.33 -26.24 -38.04
N LEU A 68 15.51 -27.12 -38.59
CA LEU A 68 14.60 -28.00 -37.87
C LEU A 68 15.10 -29.43 -37.99
N LYS A 69 15.22 -30.12 -36.85
CA LYS A 69 15.47 -31.56 -36.84
C LYS A 69 14.21 -32.30 -37.29
N SER A 70 14.39 -33.32 -38.12
CA SER A 70 13.29 -34.19 -38.53
C SER A 70 12.63 -34.84 -37.31
N PRO A 71 11.29 -34.78 -37.16
CA PRO A 71 10.57 -35.39 -36.06
C PRO A 71 10.60 -36.92 -36.00
N SER A 72 11.41 -37.63 -36.79
CA SER A 72 11.39 -39.10 -36.87
C SER A 72 11.63 -39.80 -35.52
N GLU A 73 12.13 -39.09 -34.52
CA GLU A 73 12.33 -39.55 -33.13
C GLU A 73 11.20 -39.12 -32.16
N LEU A 74 10.22 -38.34 -32.63
CA LEU A 74 9.13 -37.81 -31.81
C LEU A 74 7.86 -38.64 -31.95
N LYS A 75 7.04 -38.67 -30.89
CA LYS A 75 5.76 -39.41 -30.84
C LYS A 75 4.82 -38.99 -31.98
N SER A 76 3.85 -39.84 -32.33
CA SER A 76 2.86 -39.62 -33.40
C SER A 76 2.07 -38.29 -33.31
N GLU A 77 2.02 -37.67 -32.12
CA GLU A 77 1.43 -36.36 -31.85
C GLU A 77 2.18 -35.18 -32.53
N PHE A 78 3.36 -35.43 -33.11
CA PHE A 78 4.21 -34.41 -33.75
C PHE A 78 4.14 -34.36 -35.28
N LYS A 79 3.19 -35.07 -35.93
CA LYS A 79 3.03 -35.06 -37.41
C LYS A 79 2.89 -33.67 -38.03
N ARG A 80 2.43 -32.66 -37.29
CA ARG A 80 2.37 -31.27 -37.79
C ARG A 80 3.77 -30.69 -38.06
N TYR A 81 4.78 -31.11 -37.31
CA TYR A 81 6.15 -30.59 -37.40
C TYR A 81 6.87 -31.07 -38.67
N GLU A 82 6.49 -32.24 -39.20
CA GLU A 82 7.02 -32.75 -40.47
C GLU A 82 6.72 -31.81 -41.63
N LYS A 83 5.53 -31.18 -41.63
CA LYS A 83 5.08 -30.29 -42.71
C LYS A 83 6.00 -29.10 -42.95
N TYR A 84 6.64 -28.60 -41.89
CA TYR A 84 7.53 -27.45 -41.95
C TYR A 84 8.97 -27.79 -41.56
N ALA A 85 9.33 -29.06 -41.46
CA ALA A 85 10.72 -29.49 -41.21
C ALA A 85 11.67 -29.06 -42.34
N ALA A 86 11.15 -28.93 -43.56
CA ALA A 86 11.89 -28.45 -44.73
C ALA A 86 12.09 -26.91 -44.75
N ALA A 87 11.47 -26.16 -43.82
CA ALA A 87 11.59 -24.71 -43.79
C ALA A 87 13.02 -24.28 -43.48
N ARG A 88 13.53 -23.30 -44.23
CA ARG A 88 14.85 -22.69 -44.03
C ARG A 88 14.77 -21.34 -43.35
N THR A 89 13.59 -20.72 -43.34
CA THR A 89 13.34 -19.42 -42.70
C THR A 89 12.09 -19.45 -41.83
N VAL A 90 11.96 -18.50 -40.90
CA VAL A 90 10.75 -18.34 -40.08
C VAL A 90 9.51 -18.11 -40.95
N ALA A 91 9.63 -17.33 -42.03
CA ALA A 91 8.54 -17.08 -42.97
C ALA A 91 8.07 -18.37 -43.68
N GLU A 92 9.01 -19.21 -44.14
CA GLU A 92 8.70 -20.50 -44.77
C GLU A 92 8.00 -21.44 -43.81
N ALA A 93 8.47 -21.53 -42.56
CA ALA A 93 7.84 -22.38 -41.56
C ALA A 93 6.37 -21.98 -41.33
N PHE A 94 6.10 -20.67 -41.22
CA PHE A 94 4.74 -20.15 -41.11
C PHE A 94 3.87 -20.42 -42.33
N LYS A 95 4.42 -20.30 -43.55
CA LYS A 95 3.69 -20.64 -44.79
C LYS A 95 3.38 -22.14 -44.88
N LEU A 96 4.25 -22.99 -44.33
CA LEU A 96 4.08 -24.43 -44.23
C LEU A 96 3.20 -24.87 -43.05
N GLY A 97 2.59 -23.92 -42.34
CA GLY A 97 1.57 -24.18 -41.32
C GLY A 97 2.09 -24.22 -39.88
N ALA A 98 3.33 -23.83 -39.62
CA ALA A 98 3.81 -23.63 -38.25
C ALA A 98 3.04 -22.49 -37.57
N LEU A 99 2.67 -22.68 -36.31
CA LEU A 99 2.09 -21.65 -35.46
C LEU A 99 3.20 -20.87 -34.74
N VAL A 100 2.90 -19.65 -34.26
CA VAL A 100 3.87 -18.87 -33.44
C VAL A 100 4.32 -19.66 -32.21
N GLY A 101 3.39 -20.38 -31.57
CA GLY A 101 3.71 -21.24 -30.42
C GLY A 101 4.61 -22.42 -30.77
N ASP A 102 4.56 -22.91 -32.02
CA ASP A 102 5.36 -24.06 -32.46
C ASP A 102 6.84 -23.72 -32.46
N MET A 103 7.17 -22.47 -32.82
CA MET A 103 8.56 -21.99 -32.81
C MET A 103 9.13 -21.99 -31.40
N GLY A 104 8.38 -21.47 -30.43
CA GLY A 104 8.79 -21.46 -29.02
C GLY A 104 8.95 -22.88 -28.46
N PHE A 105 8.00 -23.76 -28.74
CA PHE A 105 8.08 -25.18 -28.36
C PHE A 105 9.31 -25.85 -28.99
N SER A 106 9.52 -25.68 -30.29
CA SER A 106 10.62 -26.33 -31.02
C SER A 106 11.98 -25.85 -30.55
N LEU A 107 12.12 -24.56 -30.21
CA LEU A 107 13.34 -24.01 -29.60
C LEU A 107 13.60 -24.63 -28.23
N LYS A 108 12.59 -24.69 -27.36
CA LYS A 108 12.70 -25.26 -26.01
C LYS A 108 13.07 -26.75 -26.05
N SER A 109 12.50 -27.51 -26.99
CA SER A 109 12.75 -28.94 -27.16
C SER A 109 14.02 -29.26 -27.96
N GLY A 110 14.79 -28.25 -28.38
CA GLY A 110 16.02 -28.44 -29.18
C GLY A 110 15.81 -28.93 -30.62
N LEU A 111 14.56 -28.88 -31.10
CA LEU A 111 14.17 -29.26 -32.46
C LEU A 111 14.49 -28.15 -33.46
N LEU A 112 14.40 -26.89 -33.04
CA LEU A 112 14.71 -25.72 -33.86
C LEU A 112 15.99 -25.06 -33.37
N LYS A 113 16.86 -24.67 -34.31
CA LYS A 113 17.99 -23.77 -34.08
C LYS A 113 17.96 -22.62 -35.08
N PHE A 114 18.32 -21.41 -34.65
CA PHE A 114 18.50 -20.28 -35.56
C PHE A 114 19.91 -20.28 -36.17
N LEU A 115 20.03 -19.93 -37.46
CA LEU A 115 21.29 -19.91 -38.22
C LEU A 115 21.48 -18.56 -38.94
N PRO A 116 22.51 -17.75 -38.60
CA PRO A 116 23.32 -17.85 -37.38
C PRO A 116 22.44 -17.71 -36.13
N SER A 117 23.04 -17.96 -34.96
CA SER A 117 22.38 -17.74 -33.67
C SER A 117 21.70 -16.37 -33.64
N LEU A 118 20.45 -16.35 -33.18
CA LEU A 118 19.59 -15.17 -33.21
C LEU A 118 20.21 -14.02 -32.40
N LYS A 119 20.58 -12.93 -33.07
CA LYS A 119 20.86 -11.62 -32.45
C LYS A 119 19.57 -10.82 -32.35
N GLY A 120 18.59 -11.35 -31.62
CA GLY A 120 17.27 -10.75 -31.51
C GLY A 120 17.33 -9.44 -30.72
N THR A 121 16.56 -8.44 -31.12
CA THR A 121 16.34 -7.24 -30.31
C THR A 121 15.30 -7.57 -29.24
N ALA A 122 15.64 -7.36 -27.98
CA ALA A 122 14.68 -7.48 -26.89
C ALA A 122 13.53 -6.50 -27.11
N VAL A 123 12.30 -6.96 -26.90
CA VAL A 123 11.14 -6.07 -26.94
C VAL A 123 11.02 -5.39 -25.59
N GLU A 124 11.48 -4.14 -25.52
CA GLU A 124 11.48 -3.33 -24.30
C GLU A 124 10.18 -2.57 -24.11
N THR A 125 9.42 -2.36 -25.17
CA THR A 125 8.17 -1.58 -25.14
C THR A 125 6.94 -2.48 -25.04
N PRO A 126 5.92 -2.07 -24.25
CA PRO A 126 4.63 -2.73 -24.22
C PRO A 126 3.94 -2.81 -25.58
N LEU A 127 3.11 -3.84 -25.75
CA LEU A 127 2.28 -3.97 -26.95
C LEU A 127 1.26 -2.80 -27.03
N PRO A 128 1.21 -2.04 -28.14
CA PRO A 128 0.29 -0.91 -28.26
C PRO A 128 -1.17 -1.37 -28.27
N MET A 129 -2.08 -0.51 -27.78
CA MET A 129 -3.50 -0.85 -27.62
C MET A 129 -4.20 -1.29 -28.91
N SER A 130 -3.81 -0.71 -30.05
CA SER A 130 -4.30 -1.09 -31.38
C SER A 130 -3.99 -2.55 -31.76
N GLU A 131 -3.11 -3.20 -31.01
CA GLU A 131 -2.68 -4.57 -31.22
C GLU A 131 -3.17 -5.55 -30.17
N TRP A 132 -3.94 -5.09 -29.19
CA TRP A 132 -4.47 -5.93 -28.12
C TRP A 132 -5.49 -6.94 -28.66
N PRO A 133 -5.62 -8.11 -28.00
CA PRO A 133 -6.65 -9.07 -28.35
C PRO A 133 -8.07 -8.50 -28.21
N ALA A 134 -8.95 -8.89 -29.13
CA ALA A 134 -10.32 -8.40 -29.17
C ALA A 134 -11.07 -8.62 -27.84
N GLY A 135 -11.84 -7.62 -27.43
CA GLY A 135 -12.62 -7.63 -26.20
C GLY A 135 -11.83 -7.28 -24.93
N ILE A 136 -10.54 -6.93 -25.06
CA ILE A 136 -9.76 -6.32 -23.98
C ILE A 136 -9.73 -4.81 -24.21
N ARG A 137 -9.97 -4.06 -23.14
CA ARG A 137 -9.86 -2.60 -23.12
C ARG A 137 -8.88 -2.16 -22.05
N GLU A 138 -8.44 -0.92 -22.11
CA GLU A 138 -7.67 -0.30 -21.04
C GLU A 138 -8.44 -0.39 -19.71
N GLY A 139 -7.73 -0.73 -18.64
CA GLY A 139 -8.30 -0.70 -17.30
C GLY A 139 -8.14 0.68 -16.67
N ASP A 140 -9.06 1.05 -15.79
CA ASP A 140 -9.00 2.31 -15.02
C ASP A 140 -7.91 2.30 -13.93
N GLY A 141 -6.92 1.40 -14.03
CA GLY A 141 -5.91 1.19 -13.01
C GLY A 141 -4.56 0.79 -13.58
N HIS A 142 -3.52 1.09 -12.81
CA HIS A 142 -2.14 0.84 -13.18
C HIS A 142 -1.82 -0.65 -13.32
N ALA A 143 -0.81 -0.95 -14.13
CA ALA A 143 -0.19 -2.26 -14.12
C ALA A 143 0.29 -2.59 -12.70
N PRO A 144 0.08 -3.83 -12.22
CA PRO A 144 0.58 -4.19 -10.91
C PRO A 144 2.10 -4.08 -10.90
N TRP A 145 2.67 -3.66 -9.77
CA TRP A 145 4.08 -3.37 -9.59
C TRP A 145 5.05 -4.52 -9.97
N TRP A 146 4.58 -5.76 -9.90
CA TRP A 146 5.34 -6.96 -10.25
C TRP A 146 5.34 -7.25 -11.76
N LEU A 147 4.47 -6.59 -12.53
CA LEU A 147 4.36 -6.83 -13.96
C LEU A 147 5.59 -6.25 -14.68
N PRO A 148 6.27 -7.03 -15.55
CA PRO A 148 7.44 -6.52 -16.24
C PRO A 148 7.11 -5.30 -17.10
N SER A 149 8.05 -4.36 -17.23
CA SER A 149 7.82 -3.06 -17.88
C SER A 149 7.44 -3.12 -19.35
N ASN A 150 7.74 -4.23 -20.04
CA ASN A 150 7.38 -4.48 -21.43
C ASN A 150 6.04 -5.22 -21.59
N TRP A 151 5.35 -5.54 -20.49
CA TRP A 151 3.98 -6.05 -20.53
C TRP A 151 3.01 -4.88 -20.36
N THR A 152 1.74 -5.13 -20.65
CA THR A 152 0.67 -4.19 -20.36
C THR A 152 -0.47 -4.85 -19.61
N HIS A 153 -1.29 -4.03 -18.96
CA HIS A 153 -2.44 -4.42 -18.16
C HIS A 153 -3.70 -3.88 -18.81
N GLY A 154 -4.70 -4.73 -18.96
CA GLY A 154 -6.02 -4.38 -19.46
C GLY A 154 -7.11 -5.09 -18.67
N VAL A 155 -8.35 -4.83 -19.07
CA VAL A 155 -9.53 -5.45 -18.47
C VAL A 155 -10.34 -6.12 -19.57
N LYS A 156 -10.74 -7.37 -19.32
CA LYS A 156 -11.71 -8.09 -20.14
C LYS A 156 -13.06 -8.12 -19.44
N THR A 157 -14.06 -7.54 -20.07
CA THR A 157 -15.44 -7.58 -19.58
C THR A 157 -16.05 -8.94 -19.94
N THR A 158 -16.43 -9.70 -18.92
CA THR A 158 -17.33 -10.85 -19.08
C THR A 158 -18.76 -10.42 -18.78
N CYS A 159 -19.75 -11.30 -18.99
CA CYS A 159 -21.16 -10.98 -18.75
C CYS A 159 -21.47 -10.52 -17.30
N ARG A 160 -20.56 -10.72 -16.33
CA ARG A 160 -20.80 -10.41 -14.92
C ARG A 160 -19.65 -9.70 -14.20
N THR A 161 -18.43 -9.72 -14.74
CA THR A 161 -17.24 -9.25 -14.00
C THR A 161 -16.18 -8.66 -14.92
N TYR A 162 -15.43 -7.72 -14.37
CA TYR A 162 -14.18 -7.22 -14.93
C TYR A 162 -13.04 -8.12 -14.49
N LEU A 163 -12.39 -8.77 -15.45
CA LEU A 163 -11.23 -9.61 -15.20
C LEU A 163 -9.95 -8.86 -15.60
N PRO A 164 -8.99 -8.65 -14.67
CA PRO A 164 -7.69 -8.09 -15.04
C PRO A 164 -6.97 -9.05 -15.99
N VAL A 165 -6.31 -8.50 -17.00
CA VAL A 165 -5.57 -9.24 -18.02
C VAL A 165 -4.19 -8.64 -18.19
N TYR A 166 -3.17 -9.48 -18.17
CA TYR A 166 -1.79 -9.14 -18.45
C TYR A 166 -1.47 -9.56 -19.89
N ILE A 167 -1.05 -8.60 -20.71
CA ILE A 167 -0.80 -8.80 -22.13
C ILE A 167 0.70 -8.74 -22.36
N ALA A 168 1.25 -9.84 -22.84
CA ALA A 168 2.65 -9.97 -23.20
C ALA A 168 2.99 -9.17 -24.48
N PRO A 169 4.27 -8.83 -24.71
CA PRO A 169 4.74 -8.22 -25.96
C PRO A 169 4.34 -8.92 -27.27
N ASN A 170 4.02 -10.21 -27.22
CA ASN A 170 3.56 -10.99 -28.39
C ASN A 170 2.03 -11.08 -28.52
N GLY A 171 1.27 -10.37 -27.67
CA GLY A 171 -0.19 -10.37 -27.64
C GLY A 171 -0.82 -11.52 -26.85
N ARG A 172 -0.02 -12.39 -26.20
CA ARG A 172 -0.55 -13.44 -25.33
C ARG A 172 -1.18 -12.83 -24.07
N THR A 173 -2.35 -13.33 -23.68
CA THR A 173 -3.09 -12.86 -22.50
C THR A 173 -2.94 -13.83 -21.34
N CYS A 174 -2.69 -13.30 -20.16
CA CYS A 174 -2.59 -14.02 -18.90
C CYS A 174 -3.54 -13.38 -17.88
N TYR A 175 -4.07 -14.18 -16.95
CA TYR A 175 -5.02 -13.69 -15.93
C TYR A 175 -4.47 -13.84 -14.51
N HIS A 176 -3.31 -14.49 -14.37
CA HIS A 176 -2.69 -14.85 -13.11
C HIS A 176 -1.19 -14.57 -13.18
N GLN A 177 -0.63 -14.09 -12.07
CA GLN A 177 0.79 -13.75 -11.95
C GLN A 177 1.68 -14.97 -12.21
N GLU A 178 1.32 -16.14 -11.68
CA GLU A 178 2.08 -17.37 -11.81
C GLU A 178 2.24 -17.81 -13.28
N VAL A 179 1.28 -17.45 -14.14
CA VAL A 179 1.38 -17.69 -15.59
C VAL A 179 2.36 -16.73 -16.24
N VAL A 180 2.40 -15.47 -15.79
CA VAL A 180 3.39 -14.49 -16.25
C VAL A 180 4.78 -14.96 -15.83
N GLU A 181 4.97 -15.32 -14.56
CA GLU A 181 6.21 -15.89 -13.99
C GLU A 181 6.70 -17.10 -14.79
N ALA A 182 5.82 -18.05 -15.09
CA ALA A 182 6.16 -19.21 -15.90
C ALA A 182 6.58 -18.84 -17.35
N ILE A 183 6.08 -17.74 -17.89
CA ILE A 183 6.46 -17.25 -19.23
C ILE A 183 7.81 -16.53 -19.18
N VAL A 184 8.05 -15.69 -18.17
CA VAL A 184 9.30 -14.94 -18.03
C VAL A 184 10.43 -15.79 -17.43
N GLY A 185 10.11 -16.92 -16.80
CA GLY A 185 11.09 -17.82 -16.21
C GLY A 185 11.69 -17.30 -14.90
N GLU A 186 11.01 -16.39 -14.20
CA GLU A 186 11.44 -15.80 -12.93
C GLU A 186 10.24 -15.59 -12.00
N GLU A 187 10.48 -15.62 -10.68
CA GLU A 187 9.46 -15.26 -9.70
C GLU A 187 9.30 -13.74 -9.66
N LEU A 188 8.11 -13.25 -9.97
CA LEU A 188 7.80 -11.84 -10.00
C LEU A 188 7.26 -11.43 -8.64
N GLY A 189 7.62 -10.25 -8.18
CA GLY A 189 7.04 -9.66 -6.97
C GLY A 189 7.18 -10.44 -5.65
N ARG A 190 8.03 -11.46 -5.59
CA ARG A 190 8.45 -12.12 -4.34
C ARG A 190 9.83 -11.66 -3.87
N ASN A 191 10.62 -11.10 -4.79
CA ASN A 191 11.91 -10.54 -4.46
C ASN A 191 11.74 -9.16 -3.79
N VAL A 192 12.32 -9.03 -2.59
CA VAL A 192 12.35 -7.77 -1.83
C VAL A 192 13.06 -6.66 -2.59
N ASP A 193 14.10 -6.97 -3.36
CA ASP A 193 14.85 -5.97 -4.13
C ASP A 193 13.94 -5.31 -5.19
N CYS A 194 13.12 -6.10 -5.89
CA CYS A 194 12.15 -5.54 -6.85
C CYS A 194 11.10 -4.66 -6.17
N MET A 195 10.67 -5.02 -4.94
CA MET A 195 9.77 -4.17 -4.14
C MET A 195 10.44 -2.85 -3.74
N VAL A 196 11.71 -2.92 -3.34
CA VAL A 196 12.52 -1.75 -2.96
C VAL A 196 12.70 -0.81 -4.15
N ASP A 197 13.02 -1.33 -5.33
CA ASP A 197 13.21 -0.52 -6.53
C ASP A 197 11.90 0.14 -6.98
N TRP A 198 10.79 -0.60 -6.93
CA TRP A 198 9.46 -0.03 -7.15
C TRP A 198 9.14 1.07 -6.14
N ALA A 199 9.37 0.81 -4.84
CA ALA A 199 9.13 1.76 -3.78
C ALA A 199 9.92 3.07 -3.99
N LYS A 200 11.22 2.96 -4.28
CA LYS A 200 12.09 4.12 -4.59
C LYS A 200 11.53 4.93 -5.75
N LYS A 201 11.16 4.25 -6.84
CA LYS A 201 10.56 4.90 -8.01
C LYS A 201 9.31 5.68 -7.61
N GLN A 202 8.35 5.04 -6.94
CA GLN A 202 7.10 5.70 -6.53
C GLN A 202 7.35 6.90 -5.61
N MET A 203 8.23 6.76 -4.62
CA MET A 203 8.55 7.86 -3.70
C MET A 203 9.26 9.02 -4.42
N SER A 204 10.15 8.73 -5.37
CA SER A 204 10.84 9.77 -6.17
C SER A 204 9.90 10.54 -7.10
N GLU A 205 8.86 9.87 -7.61
CA GLU A 205 7.82 10.45 -8.46
C GLU A 205 6.64 11.02 -7.65
N VAL A 206 6.70 10.93 -6.31
CA VAL A 206 5.65 11.40 -5.39
C VAL A 206 4.28 10.76 -5.68
N LYS A 207 4.33 9.45 -5.94
CA LYS A 207 3.17 8.59 -6.21
C LYS A 207 2.92 7.62 -5.08
N ASP A 208 1.67 7.19 -4.92
CA ASP A 208 1.34 6.11 -3.99
C ASP A 208 1.87 4.75 -4.48
N TRP A 209 1.65 3.69 -3.71
CA TRP A 209 2.13 2.35 -4.09
C TRP A 209 1.62 1.88 -5.46
N HIS A 210 0.43 2.33 -5.87
CA HIS A 210 -0.21 1.92 -7.11
C HIS A 210 0.19 2.77 -8.31
N GLY A 211 1.00 3.81 -8.12
CA GLY A 211 1.39 4.71 -9.20
C GLY A 211 0.49 5.93 -9.37
N GLU A 212 -0.46 6.15 -8.46
CA GLU A 212 -1.33 7.33 -8.50
C GLU A 212 -0.61 8.54 -7.93
N ALA A 213 -0.72 9.67 -8.62
CA ALA A 213 -0.20 10.93 -8.12
C ALA A 213 -0.88 11.30 -6.79
N VAL A 214 -0.08 11.61 -5.77
CA VAL A 214 -0.63 12.04 -4.49
C VAL A 214 -1.18 13.45 -4.64
N ALA A 215 -2.50 13.60 -4.50
CA ALA A 215 -3.17 14.89 -4.53
C ALA A 215 -3.84 15.22 -3.18
N PHE A 216 -3.90 16.52 -2.89
CA PHE A 216 -4.61 17.08 -1.75
C PHE A 216 -5.49 18.25 -2.21
N ASP A 217 -6.55 18.52 -1.47
CA ASP A 217 -7.23 19.81 -1.54
C ASP A 217 -6.27 20.94 -1.14
N ALA A 218 -6.45 22.13 -1.72
CA ALA A 218 -5.66 23.29 -1.38
C ALA A 218 -5.74 23.60 0.13
N ASP A 219 -4.57 23.78 0.76
CA ASP A 219 -4.41 24.13 2.18
C ASP A 219 -5.32 25.29 2.62
N SER A 220 -5.54 26.28 1.75
CA SER A 220 -6.41 27.44 2.00
C SER A 220 -7.85 27.04 2.33
N LYS A 221 -8.37 25.93 1.76
CA LYS A 221 -9.70 25.41 2.10
C LYS A 221 -9.76 24.96 3.56
N LEU A 222 -8.74 24.25 4.05
CA LEU A 222 -8.65 23.84 5.46
C LEU A 222 -8.46 25.07 6.36
N PHE A 223 -7.53 25.95 6.03
CA PHE A 223 -7.25 27.14 6.85
C PHE A 223 -8.38 28.18 6.87
N SER A 224 -9.30 28.14 5.89
CA SER A 224 -10.56 28.91 5.95
C SER A 224 -11.43 28.54 7.16
N CYS A 225 -11.24 27.33 7.71
CA CYS A 225 -11.97 26.84 8.89
C CYS A 225 -11.34 27.31 10.22
N LEU A 226 -10.23 28.05 10.18
CA LEU A 226 -9.65 28.70 11.34
C LEU A 226 -10.29 30.07 11.57
N SER A 227 -10.49 30.46 12.83
CA SER A 227 -10.90 31.82 13.18
C SER A 227 -9.80 32.85 12.84
N LYS A 228 -10.11 34.15 12.88
CA LYS A 228 -9.10 35.20 12.69
C LYS A 228 -7.96 35.08 13.72
N GLN A 229 -8.29 34.81 14.98
CA GLN A 229 -7.31 34.62 16.05
C GLN A 229 -6.46 33.37 15.81
N GLU A 230 -7.08 32.25 15.44
CA GLU A 230 -6.34 31.01 15.16
C GLU A 230 -5.40 31.16 13.96
N ARG A 231 -5.84 31.83 12.88
CA ARG A 231 -4.98 32.08 11.71
C ARG A 231 -3.74 32.91 12.04
N ALA A 232 -3.80 33.81 13.03
CA ALA A 232 -2.64 34.57 13.48
C ALA A 232 -1.55 33.68 14.11
N HIS A 233 -1.89 32.45 14.52
CA HIS A 233 -0.96 31.46 15.06
C HIS A 233 -0.59 30.36 14.07
N LEU A 234 -0.93 30.50 12.79
CA LEU A 234 -0.64 29.50 11.77
C LEU A 234 0.88 29.42 11.51
N PRO A 235 1.56 28.33 11.86
CA PRO A 235 3.01 28.23 11.69
C PRO A 235 3.39 28.04 10.22
N PRO A 236 4.62 28.40 9.81
CA PRO A 236 5.18 27.93 8.55
C PRO A 236 5.50 26.42 8.63
N ALA A 237 5.52 25.73 7.48
CA ALA A 237 5.83 24.29 7.45
C ALA A 237 7.26 23.97 7.94
N SER A 238 8.20 24.91 7.79
CA SER A 238 9.60 24.77 8.23
C SER A 238 9.77 24.65 9.76
N GLU A 239 8.78 25.09 10.54
CA GLU A 239 8.75 24.97 11.99
C GLU A 239 8.51 23.52 12.46
N LEU A 240 8.03 22.66 11.56
CA LEU A 240 7.70 21.27 11.88
C LEU A 240 8.93 20.38 11.75
N HIS A 241 9.15 19.54 12.78
CA HIS A 241 9.97 18.34 12.70
C HIS A 241 9.02 17.15 12.61
N VAL A 242 8.90 16.55 11.43
CA VAL A 242 8.01 15.40 11.21
C VAL A 242 8.79 14.10 11.36
N GLY A 243 8.41 13.30 12.35
CA GLY A 243 8.94 11.98 12.62
C GLY A 243 7.93 10.89 12.26
N VAL A 244 8.33 9.91 11.46
CA VAL A 244 7.53 8.69 11.25
C VAL A 244 8.04 7.62 12.20
N ILE A 245 7.15 7.05 13.00
CA ILE A 245 7.46 6.00 13.97
C ILE A 245 7.05 4.68 13.34
N SER A 246 8.03 3.80 13.11
CA SER A 246 7.81 2.55 12.39
C SER A 246 8.68 1.43 12.99
N ALA A 247 8.27 0.17 12.83
CA ALA A 247 9.03 -0.97 13.37
C ALA A 247 8.83 -2.23 12.53
N ARG A 248 9.93 -2.78 12.01
CA ARG A 248 10.05 -4.09 11.34
C ARG A 248 9.09 -4.33 10.16
N ARG A 249 9.15 -3.46 9.14
CA ARG A 249 8.23 -3.53 7.98
C ARG A 249 8.86 -3.33 6.60
N ALA A 250 10.12 -2.94 6.53
CA ALA A 250 10.78 -2.66 5.25
C ALA A 250 11.15 -3.91 4.43
N THR A 251 10.76 -5.11 4.87
CA THR A 251 11.05 -6.39 4.21
C THR A 251 9.80 -7.14 3.75
N GLU A 252 8.61 -6.67 4.10
CA GLU A 252 7.33 -7.30 3.73
C GLU A 252 6.53 -6.38 2.81
N LEU A 253 5.84 -6.95 1.83
CA LEU A 253 5.06 -6.19 0.84
C LEU A 253 4.06 -5.21 1.48
N SER A 254 3.29 -5.66 2.49
CA SER A 254 2.32 -4.83 3.20
C SER A 254 2.99 -3.65 3.90
N GLY A 255 4.16 -3.90 4.50
CA GLY A 255 4.97 -2.91 5.18
C GLY A 255 5.57 -1.87 4.24
N ILE A 256 6.24 -2.32 3.18
CA ILE A 256 6.80 -1.45 2.13
C ILE A 256 5.69 -0.60 1.50
N ARG A 257 4.50 -1.18 1.24
CA ARG A 257 3.34 -0.42 0.74
C ARG A 257 2.91 0.69 1.70
N GLY A 258 2.84 0.43 2.99
CA GLY A 258 2.55 1.45 4.01
C GLY A 258 3.58 2.57 4.01
N ILE A 259 4.86 2.19 3.98
CA ILE A 259 6.00 3.11 3.93
C ILE A 259 5.91 4.05 2.72
N VAL A 260 5.70 3.51 1.51
CA VAL A 260 5.57 4.30 0.28
C VAL A 260 4.41 5.27 0.38
N ASN A 261 3.24 4.82 0.84
CA ASN A 261 2.07 5.68 0.97
C ASN A 261 2.31 6.87 1.91
N VAL A 262 2.93 6.64 3.07
CA VAL A 262 3.23 7.70 4.03
C VAL A 262 4.35 8.62 3.52
N GLN A 263 5.44 8.06 3.01
CA GLN A 263 6.57 8.84 2.49
C GLN A 263 6.13 9.75 1.33
N SER A 264 5.44 9.20 0.32
CA SER A 264 4.99 9.96 -0.84
C SER A 264 4.02 11.07 -0.43
N ARG A 265 3.13 10.83 0.55
CA ARG A 265 2.24 11.88 1.07
C ARG A 265 2.96 12.99 1.82
N LEU A 266 4.01 12.67 2.56
CA LEU A 266 4.84 13.68 3.22
C LEU A 266 5.65 14.48 2.21
N LEU A 267 6.25 13.82 1.21
CA LEU A 267 6.97 14.49 0.12
C LEU A 267 6.04 15.40 -0.71
N ALA A 268 4.83 14.93 -1.06
CA ALA A 268 3.80 15.73 -1.73
C ALA A 268 3.40 16.98 -0.93
N ALA A 269 3.49 16.91 0.40
CA ALA A 269 3.22 18.03 1.30
C ALA A 269 4.45 18.95 1.52
N GLY A 270 5.55 18.75 0.78
CA GLY A 270 6.79 19.50 0.93
C GLY A 270 7.57 19.17 2.21
N ILE A 271 7.28 18.03 2.85
CA ILE A 271 7.93 17.59 4.09
C ILE A 271 8.97 16.51 3.79
N LYS A 272 10.16 16.67 4.36
CA LYS A 272 11.19 15.61 4.41
C LYS A 272 11.15 14.98 5.80
N PRO A 273 10.45 13.85 5.99
CA PRO A 273 10.32 13.25 7.31
C PRO A 273 11.58 12.49 7.71
N ARG A 274 11.79 12.36 9.02
CA ARG A 274 12.77 11.42 9.59
C ARG A 274 12.05 10.18 10.10
N TRP A 275 12.58 9.00 9.78
CA TRP A 275 12.04 7.71 10.20
C TRP A 275 12.78 7.24 11.46
N TYR A 276 12.02 6.91 12.50
CA TYR A 276 12.55 6.39 13.77
C TYR A 276 12.20 4.92 13.87
N VAL A 277 13.22 4.07 13.75
CA VAL A 277 13.09 2.62 13.65
C VAL A 277 13.93 1.91 14.72
N ASP A 278 13.68 0.61 14.92
CA ASP A 278 14.56 -0.23 15.71
C ASP A 278 15.89 -0.48 14.99
N ALA A 279 16.93 -0.82 15.77
CA ALA A 279 18.29 -1.00 15.25
C ALA A 279 18.34 -2.08 14.17
N ASP A 280 17.62 -3.19 14.35
CA ASP A 280 17.60 -4.32 13.41
C ASP A 280 17.02 -3.92 12.04
N SER A 281 16.10 -2.95 12.02
CA SER A 281 15.41 -2.50 10.80
C SER A 281 16.14 -1.36 10.06
N LEU A 282 17.18 -0.75 10.65
CA LEU A 282 17.77 0.50 10.15
C LEU A 282 18.19 0.41 8.67
N GLU A 283 18.94 -0.64 8.33
CA GLU A 283 19.49 -0.79 6.99
C GLU A 283 18.42 -1.07 5.94
N ASP A 284 17.34 -1.78 6.28
CA ASP A 284 16.26 -2.04 5.33
C ASP A 284 15.47 -0.78 4.99
N TYR A 285 15.28 0.14 5.95
CA TYR A 285 14.68 1.45 5.67
C TYR A 285 15.63 2.35 4.87
N ARG A 286 16.93 2.29 5.13
CA ARG A 286 17.94 3.01 4.31
C ARG A 286 18.02 2.47 2.90
N LYS A 287 17.89 1.16 2.70
CA LYS A 287 17.79 0.54 1.37
C LYS A 287 16.62 1.09 0.57
N LEU A 288 15.52 1.52 1.21
CA LEU A 288 14.40 2.22 0.58
C LEU A 288 14.68 3.70 0.24
N GLY A 289 15.82 4.27 0.67
CA GLY A 289 16.19 5.66 0.46
C GLY A 289 15.63 6.64 1.52
N LEU A 290 15.25 6.15 2.70
CA LEU A 290 14.65 6.96 3.76
C LEU A 290 15.71 7.58 4.70
N ASP A 291 15.44 8.77 5.24
CA ASP A 291 16.21 9.35 6.37
C ASP A 291 15.86 8.59 7.67
N ALA A 292 16.40 7.39 7.82
CA ALA A 292 16.14 6.52 8.95
C ALA A 292 17.24 6.62 10.02
N VAL A 293 16.81 6.68 11.28
CA VAL A 293 17.67 6.68 12.47
C VAL A 293 17.18 5.67 13.50
N VAL A 294 18.10 5.20 14.35
CA VAL A 294 17.76 4.31 15.47
C VAL A 294 17.04 5.12 16.55
N GLY A 295 15.75 4.81 16.74
CA GLY A 295 14.94 5.29 17.85
C GLY A 295 14.67 4.20 18.89
N GLY A 296 14.78 2.92 18.51
CA GLY A 296 14.42 1.77 19.33
C GLY A 296 13.03 1.23 18.95
N LYS A 297 12.33 0.61 19.90
CA LYS A 297 10.93 0.16 19.71
C LYS A 297 9.97 1.36 19.84
N LEU A 298 8.66 1.10 19.79
CA LEU A 298 7.58 2.10 19.82
C LEU A 298 7.86 3.30 20.76
N THR A 299 7.84 3.09 22.07
CA THR A 299 7.99 4.17 23.06
C THR A 299 9.36 4.87 23.01
N PRO A 300 10.51 4.16 22.95
CA PRO A 300 11.82 4.79 22.73
C PRO A 300 11.89 5.65 21.46
N SER A 301 11.37 5.16 20.32
CA SER A 301 11.36 5.89 19.05
C SER A 301 10.54 7.17 19.14
N ARG A 302 9.37 7.13 19.79
CA ARG A 302 8.58 8.33 20.05
C ARG A 302 9.32 9.35 20.89
N ASN A 303 9.99 8.90 21.96
CA ASN A 303 10.79 9.79 22.81
C ASN A 303 11.99 10.37 22.07
N LYS A 304 12.67 9.59 21.22
CA LYS A 304 13.78 10.07 20.39
C LYS A 304 13.31 11.15 19.40
N ALA A 305 12.13 10.99 18.79
CA ALA A 305 11.55 12.00 17.92
C ALA A 305 11.23 13.31 18.65
N LEU A 306 10.73 13.24 19.90
CA LEU A 306 10.51 14.43 20.75
C LEU A 306 11.84 15.13 21.09
N GLN A 307 12.88 14.36 21.40
CA GLN A 307 14.21 14.89 21.72
C GLN A 307 14.84 15.59 20.52
N ASP A 308 14.78 14.99 19.33
CA ASP A 308 15.36 15.59 18.12
C ASP A 308 14.62 16.86 17.71
N ALA A 309 13.28 16.87 17.78
CA ALA A 309 12.50 18.08 17.58
C ALA A 309 12.90 19.20 18.56
N ALA A 310 13.08 18.86 19.84
CA ALA A 310 13.53 19.82 20.85
C ALA A 310 14.94 20.37 20.57
N LYS A 311 15.89 19.50 20.17
CA LYS A 311 17.25 19.91 19.77
C LYS A 311 17.24 20.85 18.56
N LEU A 312 16.33 20.61 17.61
CA LEU A 312 16.14 21.46 16.44
C LEU A 312 15.32 22.73 16.73
N ASN A 313 14.83 22.90 17.97
CA ASN A 313 13.90 23.96 18.36
C ASN A 313 12.64 24.01 17.49
N LYS A 314 12.14 22.83 17.08
CA LYS A 314 10.97 22.65 16.21
C LYS A 314 9.81 22.00 16.95
N VAL A 315 8.61 22.15 16.41
CA VAL A 315 7.43 21.41 16.87
C VAL A 315 7.52 19.96 16.38
N CYS A 316 7.32 19.00 17.27
CA CYS A 316 7.35 17.59 16.90
C CYS A 316 5.98 17.19 16.32
N VAL A 317 5.97 16.65 15.11
CA VAL A 317 4.81 15.96 14.54
C VAL A 317 5.19 14.49 14.45
N GLN A 318 4.37 13.60 15.02
CA GLN A 318 4.59 12.16 14.89
C GLN A 318 3.50 11.55 14.04
N CYS A 319 3.91 10.67 13.13
CA CYS A 319 3.05 9.90 12.25
C CYS A 319 3.36 8.40 12.39
N SER A 320 2.33 7.56 12.31
CA SER A 320 2.46 6.13 12.06
C SER A 320 2.66 5.87 10.56
N ASP A 321 3.36 4.79 10.24
CA ASP A 321 3.52 4.27 8.88
C ASP A 321 2.28 3.52 8.36
N ASP A 322 1.25 3.34 9.22
CA ASP A 322 -0.03 2.70 8.88
C ASP A 322 -1.03 3.62 8.16
N ILE A 323 -0.72 4.91 8.06
CA ILE A 323 -1.65 5.93 7.56
C ILE A 323 -1.64 5.97 6.03
N TYR A 324 -2.81 5.90 5.40
CA TYR A 324 -2.96 6.06 3.95
C TYR A 324 -3.81 7.26 3.55
N GLY A 325 -4.31 8.05 4.51
CA GLY A 325 -5.02 9.30 4.21
C GLY A 325 -5.33 10.17 5.44
N TRP A 326 -5.46 11.48 5.18
CA TRP A 326 -5.94 12.48 6.14
C TRP A 326 -7.15 13.17 5.53
N GLU A 327 -8.26 13.17 6.26
CA GLU A 327 -9.51 13.78 5.81
C GLU A 327 -10.02 14.77 6.85
N PHE A 328 -10.45 15.94 6.40
CA PHE A 328 -11.15 16.91 7.23
C PHE A 328 -12.60 17.06 6.77
N TYR A 329 -13.54 17.10 7.71
CA TYR A 329 -14.97 17.23 7.40
C TYR A 329 -15.49 18.63 7.79
N LYS A 330 -15.55 19.53 6.80
CA LYS A 330 -16.05 20.90 6.95
C LYS A 330 -17.58 20.91 6.92
N SER A 331 -18.21 21.10 8.07
CA SER A 331 -19.67 21.16 8.11
C SER A 331 -20.14 22.13 9.19
N ASP A 332 -21.11 22.95 8.82
CA ASP A 332 -21.82 23.88 9.69
C ASP A 332 -22.89 23.18 10.55
N LEU A 333 -23.02 21.85 10.42
CA LEU A 333 -23.93 21.08 11.25
C LEU A 333 -23.47 21.09 12.71
N ASP A 334 -24.35 21.59 13.56
CA ASP A 334 -24.19 21.51 15.00
C ASP A 334 -24.47 20.08 15.50
N ALA A 335 -23.60 19.58 16.36
CA ALA A 335 -23.71 18.22 16.89
C ALA A 335 -24.93 18.03 17.80
N LYS A 336 -25.42 19.08 18.48
CA LYS A 336 -26.64 19.04 19.29
C LYS A 336 -27.86 18.99 18.38
N ASP A 337 -27.89 19.80 17.32
CA ASP A 337 -28.97 19.79 16.32
C ASP A 337 -29.09 18.44 15.60
N LEU A 338 -27.97 17.78 15.33
CA LEU A 338 -28.01 16.43 14.78
C LEU A 338 -28.55 15.41 15.78
N ARG A 339 -28.16 15.52 17.06
CA ARG A 339 -28.60 14.59 18.12
C ARG A 339 -30.09 14.74 18.44
N SER A 340 -30.66 15.93 18.33
CA SER A 340 -32.09 16.16 18.58
C SER A 340 -33.02 15.47 17.57
N LYS A 341 -32.50 15.08 16.40
CA LYS A 341 -33.27 14.39 15.35
C LYS A 341 -33.54 12.90 15.64
N GLY A 342 -32.98 12.36 16.72
CA GLY A 342 -33.04 10.92 17.04
C GLY A 342 -31.98 10.09 16.31
N ALA A 343 -31.62 8.93 16.86
CA ALA A 343 -30.42 8.18 16.48
C ALA A 343 -30.35 7.80 14.98
N VAL A 344 -31.47 7.35 14.40
CA VAL A 344 -31.54 6.94 12.98
C VAL A 344 -31.37 8.13 12.04
N ASN A 345 -32.15 9.20 12.27
CA ASN A 345 -32.09 10.39 11.43
C ASN A 345 -30.75 11.13 11.58
N MET A 346 -30.20 11.18 12.80
CA MET A 346 -28.89 11.74 13.08
C MET A 346 -27.80 11.12 12.18
N LEU A 347 -27.74 9.78 12.11
CA LEU A 347 -26.76 9.07 11.27
C LEU A 347 -27.03 9.30 9.78
N LYS A 348 -28.29 9.28 9.34
CA LYS A 348 -28.65 9.55 7.94
C LYS A 348 -28.19 10.94 7.49
N HIS A 349 -28.41 11.98 8.30
CA HIS A 349 -27.99 13.35 7.99
C HIS A 349 -26.46 13.50 8.02
N ALA A 350 -25.78 12.90 8.99
CA ALA A 350 -24.33 12.89 9.03
C ALA A 350 -23.72 12.21 7.80
N ASN A 351 -24.25 11.05 7.39
CA ASN A 351 -23.81 10.34 6.18
C ASN A 351 -24.05 11.13 4.89
N ALA A 352 -25.16 11.87 4.80
CA ALA A 352 -25.39 12.74 3.65
C ALA A 352 -24.42 13.93 3.61
N ALA A 353 -24.07 14.47 4.78
CA ALA A 353 -23.18 15.62 4.91
C ALA A 353 -21.71 15.29 4.61
N ILE A 354 -21.21 14.11 4.98
CA ILE A 354 -19.81 13.72 4.70
C ILE A 354 -19.48 13.76 3.20
N LEU A 355 -20.45 13.45 2.32
CA LEU A 355 -20.24 13.43 0.87
C LEU A 355 -19.90 14.80 0.27
N ARG A 356 -20.33 15.89 0.94
CA ARG A 356 -20.16 17.27 0.46
C ARG A 356 -19.15 18.09 1.29
N SER A 357 -18.75 17.58 2.45
CA SER A 357 -17.90 18.28 3.43
C SER A 357 -16.47 17.78 3.47
N ARG A 358 -16.16 16.68 2.78
CA ARG A 358 -14.85 16.03 2.83
C ARG A 358 -13.81 16.84 2.08
N LEU A 359 -12.71 17.13 2.77
CA LEU A 359 -11.46 17.63 2.23
C LEU A 359 -10.37 16.57 2.42
N VAL A 360 -9.61 16.25 1.38
CA VAL A 360 -8.40 15.43 1.48
C VAL A 360 -7.24 16.36 1.79
N VAL A 361 -6.71 16.32 3.01
CA VAL A 361 -5.74 17.31 3.49
C VAL A 361 -4.33 16.75 3.54
N SER A 362 -3.33 17.61 3.34
CA SER A 362 -1.93 17.20 3.50
C SER A 362 -1.59 17.01 4.99
N PRO A 363 -0.66 16.09 5.34
CA PRO A 363 -0.19 15.93 6.72
C PRO A 363 0.43 17.22 7.28
N ALA A 364 1.09 18.04 6.44
CA ALA A 364 1.61 19.34 6.82
C ALA A 364 0.47 20.31 7.19
N ALA A 365 -0.55 20.44 6.34
CA ALA A 365 -1.69 21.32 6.62
C ALA A 365 -2.44 20.89 7.88
N ALA A 366 -2.66 19.59 8.06
CA ALA A 366 -3.27 19.02 9.25
C ALA A 366 -2.49 19.39 10.52
N ALA A 367 -1.16 19.24 10.52
CA ALA A 367 -0.32 19.60 11.67
C ALA A 367 -0.34 21.10 11.97
N ARG A 368 -0.23 21.95 10.93
CA ARG A 368 -0.27 23.41 11.06
C ARG A 368 -1.63 23.89 11.58
N PHE A 369 -2.72 23.29 11.10
CA PHE A 369 -4.08 23.56 11.56
C PHE A 369 -4.26 23.23 13.05
N LEU A 370 -3.79 22.05 13.49
CA LEU A 370 -3.82 21.67 14.90
C LEU A 370 -2.99 22.64 15.74
N LEU A 371 -1.77 22.98 15.32
CA LEU A 371 -0.89 23.87 16.09
C LEU A 371 -1.46 25.29 16.20
N ALA A 372 -2.06 25.81 15.13
CA ALA A 372 -2.73 27.11 15.13
C ALA A 372 -3.84 27.17 16.19
N LYS A 373 -4.69 26.14 16.24
CA LYS A 373 -5.75 26.02 17.25
C LYS A 373 -5.18 25.88 18.66
N MET A 374 -4.16 25.05 18.85
CA MET A 374 -3.51 24.84 20.15
C MET A 374 -2.91 26.14 20.70
N ARG A 375 -2.28 26.95 19.86
CA ARG A 375 -1.61 28.19 20.27
C ARG A 375 -2.58 29.34 20.54
N ALA A 376 -3.72 29.35 19.85
CA ALA A 376 -4.76 30.35 20.00
C ALA A 376 -5.66 30.12 21.22
N ASP A 377 -5.80 28.86 21.66
CA ASP A 377 -6.62 28.51 22.82
C ASP A 377 -6.03 29.07 24.13
N PRO A 378 -6.86 29.67 25.02
CA PRO A 378 -6.39 30.22 26.29
C PRO A 378 -5.69 29.21 27.20
N GLY A 379 -6.09 27.93 27.16
CA GLY A 379 -5.44 26.86 27.91
C GLY A 379 -4.08 26.44 27.36
N ARG A 380 -3.72 26.88 26.14
CA ARG A 380 -2.45 26.61 25.45
C ARG A 380 -2.02 25.14 25.51
N PRO A 381 -2.88 24.20 25.07
CA PRO A 381 -2.56 22.77 25.06
C PRO A 381 -1.24 22.52 24.33
N ARG A 382 -0.42 21.61 24.89
CA ARG A 382 0.89 21.28 24.30
C ARG A 382 0.90 20.01 23.46
N ILE A 383 -0.22 19.31 23.39
CA ILE A 383 -0.43 18.20 22.47
C ILE A 383 -1.77 18.36 21.75
N GLY A 384 -1.73 18.16 20.44
CA GLY A 384 -2.86 18.20 19.53
C GLY A 384 -2.98 16.89 18.76
N GLY A 385 -4.19 16.43 18.47
CA GLY A 385 -4.38 15.23 17.67
C GLY A 385 -5.76 15.13 17.04
N VAL A 386 -6.07 13.92 16.57
CA VAL A 386 -7.19 13.64 15.66
C VAL A 386 -8.19 12.68 16.27
N LEU A 387 -9.33 12.51 15.61
CA LEU A 387 -10.34 11.57 16.06
C LEU A 387 -9.84 10.11 15.90
N PRO A 388 -9.92 9.25 16.94
CA PRO A 388 -9.49 7.86 16.88
C PRO A 388 -10.54 6.94 16.21
N THR A 389 -11.07 7.36 15.05
CA THR A 389 -11.95 6.54 14.21
C THR A 389 -11.91 7.07 12.78
N GLU A 390 -12.01 6.17 11.81
CA GLU A 390 -12.09 6.52 10.38
C GLU A 390 -13.49 6.98 9.94
N ASN A 391 -14.47 6.89 10.85
CA ASN A 391 -15.87 7.15 10.55
C ASN A 391 -16.15 8.66 10.49
N GLY A 392 -16.24 9.19 9.28
CA GLY A 392 -16.56 10.60 9.04
C GLY A 392 -17.91 11.05 9.60
N ALA A 393 -18.91 10.17 9.66
CA ALA A 393 -20.19 10.52 10.26
C ALA A 393 -20.02 10.75 11.78
N MET A 394 -19.24 9.91 12.46
CA MET A 394 -18.93 10.12 13.88
C MET A 394 -18.15 11.42 14.13
N ALA A 395 -17.29 11.82 13.18
CA ALA A 395 -16.62 13.12 13.21
C ALA A 395 -17.62 14.28 13.21
N LEU A 396 -18.66 14.20 12.36
CA LEU A 396 -19.74 15.20 12.32
C LEU A 396 -20.64 15.20 13.57
N LEU A 397 -20.75 14.08 14.27
CA LEU A 397 -21.53 13.96 15.51
C LEU A 397 -20.79 14.40 16.77
N ALA A 398 -19.52 14.77 16.63
CA ALA A 398 -18.71 15.35 17.69
C ALA A 398 -18.58 16.87 17.52
N GLN A 399 -18.38 17.57 18.64
CA GLN A 399 -17.89 18.95 18.61
C GLN A 399 -16.55 18.99 17.88
N MET A 400 -16.30 20.05 17.10
CA MET A 400 -15.11 20.11 16.26
C MET A 400 -13.82 19.89 17.05
N THR A 401 -13.72 20.49 18.24
CA THR A 401 -12.59 20.33 19.15
C THR A 401 -13.05 19.91 20.54
N THR A 402 -12.21 19.16 21.24
CA THR A 402 -12.39 18.80 22.66
C THR A 402 -11.07 18.95 23.41
N MET A 403 -11.14 19.41 24.66
CA MET A 403 -9.94 19.80 25.44
C MET A 403 -9.44 18.74 26.43
N ASP A 404 -10.16 17.64 26.58
CA ASP A 404 -9.89 16.51 27.48
C ASP A 404 -9.95 15.15 26.77
N GLY A 405 -9.97 15.17 25.43
CA GLY A 405 -10.11 13.98 24.60
C GLY A 405 -8.81 13.17 24.51
N PHE A 406 -8.94 11.84 24.47
CA PHE A 406 -7.83 10.93 24.18
C PHE A 406 -7.16 11.24 22.83
N ILE A 407 -5.83 11.42 22.82
CA ILE A 407 -5.02 11.63 21.62
C ILE A 407 -4.36 10.32 21.21
N LEU A 408 -4.74 9.79 20.05
CA LEU A 408 -4.20 8.55 19.50
C LEU A 408 -2.78 8.76 18.97
N GLY A 409 -1.94 7.75 19.15
CA GLY A 409 -0.53 7.80 18.78
C GLY A 409 -0.21 7.76 17.28
N ASP A 410 -1.20 7.57 16.40
CA ASP A 410 -0.98 7.49 14.95
C ASP A 410 -0.63 8.84 14.32
N PHE A 411 -1.28 9.93 14.74
CA PHE A 411 -0.95 11.28 14.26
C PHE A 411 -1.21 12.32 15.34
N PHE A 412 -0.15 12.98 15.78
CA PHE A 412 -0.26 14.06 16.76
C PHE A 412 0.81 15.14 16.56
N VAL A 413 0.50 16.33 17.08
CA VAL A 413 1.39 17.49 17.14
C VAL A 413 1.74 17.74 18.59
N HIS A 414 3.03 17.86 18.89
CA HIS A 414 3.55 18.12 20.21
C HIS A 414 4.37 19.41 20.19
N ASP A 415 3.76 20.46 20.72
CA ASP A 415 4.42 21.74 20.97
C ASP A 415 5.36 21.64 22.20
N LYS A 416 6.19 22.65 22.44
CA LYS A 416 7.22 22.62 23.49
C LYS A 416 6.66 22.18 24.86
N SER A 417 7.01 20.97 25.29
CA SER A 417 6.55 20.34 26.54
C SER A 417 7.60 19.37 27.08
N PRO A 418 7.74 19.28 28.42
CA PRO A 418 8.66 18.33 29.06
C PRO A 418 8.10 16.90 29.13
N CYS A 419 6.82 16.68 28.81
CA CYS A 419 6.20 15.36 28.90
C CYS A 419 6.88 14.37 27.95
N ARG A 420 7.09 13.14 28.39
CA ARG A 420 7.69 12.04 27.62
C ARG A 420 6.83 10.79 27.78
N PHE A 421 6.94 9.88 26.83
CA PHE A 421 6.32 8.57 26.94
C PHE A 421 7.04 7.75 28.01
N ASP A 422 6.28 7.01 28.81
CA ASP A 422 6.82 6.12 29.84
C ASP A 422 7.31 4.81 29.22
N ASN A 423 8.62 4.54 29.31
CA ASN A 423 9.22 3.33 28.75
C ASN A 423 8.76 2.03 29.43
N GLN A 424 8.13 2.10 30.61
CA GLN A 424 7.51 0.93 31.24
C GLN A 424 6.18 0.53 30.57
N ILE A 425 5.57 1.46 29.84
CA ILE A 425 4.31 1.25 29.10
C ILE A 425 4.66 0.93 27.64
N THR A 426 4.42 -0.33 27.29
CA THR A 426 4.78 -0.95 26.00
C THR A 426 3.61 -1.04 25.04
N LEU A 427 2.39 -0.89 25.55
CA LEU A 427 1.13 -0.77 24.83
C LEU A 427 0.28 0.29 25.54
N LYS A 428 -0.61 0.99 24.83
CA LYS A 428 -1.45 2.05 25.41
C LYS A 428 -0.63 3.26 25.92
N GLU A 429 0.55 3.46 25.36
CA GLU A 429 1.48 4.54 25.67
C GLU A 429 0.90 5.92 25.32
N ASP A 430 0.02 5.98 24.32
CA ASP A 430 -0.72 7.17 23.93
C ASP A 430 -1.75 7.62 24.99
N TYR A 431 -2.39 6.68 25.69
CA TYR A 431 -3.27 6.98 26.82
C TYR A 431 -2.49 7.62 27.97
N ASP A 432 -1.34 7.04 28.32
CA ASP A 432 -0.45 7.59 29.34
C ASP A 432 0.07 8.97 28.96
N PHE A 433 0.48 9.15 27.71
CA PHE A 433 1.03 10.40 27.22
C PHE A 433 -0.02 11.51 27.17
N THR A 434 -1.27 11.18 26.82
CA THR A 434 -2.41 12.09 26.93
C THR A 434 -2.64 12.50 28.39
N CYS A 435 -2.70 11.54 29.32
CA CYS A 435 -2.91 11.82 30.75
C CYS A 435 -1.78 12.67 31.35
N SER A 436 -0.54 12.45 30.90
CA SER A 436 0.62 13.25 31.31
C SER A 436 0.46 14.72 30.92
N HIS A 437 -0.04 15.00 29.70
CA HIS A 437 -0.33 16.36 29.26
C HIS A 437 -1.50 16.99 30.00
N LEU A 438 -2.59 16.23 30.22
CA LEU A 438 -3.72 16.71 31.01
C LEU A 438 -3.33 17.04 32.46
N LYS A 439 -2.47 16.21 33.07
CA LYS A 439 -1.93 16.49 34.42
C LYS A 439 -1.03 17.71 34.45
N ARG A 440 -0.16 17.88 33.45
CA ARG A 440 0.87 18.93 33.43
C ARG A 440 0.33 20.28 32.99
N HIS A 441 -0.52 20.31 31.98
CA HIS A 441 -0.97 21.52 31.29
C HIS A 441 -2.46 21.79 31.46
N GLY A 442 -3.22 20.89 32.11
CA GLY A 442 -4.66 21.04 32.35
C GLY A 442 -5.54 20.72 31.13
N CYS A 443 -4.98 20.73 29.92
CA CYS A 443 -5.72 20.43 28.68
C CYS A 443 -4.85 19.77 27.60
N VAL A 444 -5.54 19.22 26.61
CA VAL A 444 -5.03 18.76 25.31
C VAL A 444 -5.94 19.33 24.21
N LEU A 445 -5.63 19.14 22.92
CA LEU A 445 -6.57 19.49 21.86
C LEU A 445 -6.81 18.31 20.93
N ARG A 446 -8.04 17.81 20.86
CA ARG A 446 -8.42 16.86 19.81
C ARG A 446 -9.32 17.51 18.80
N CYS A 447 -8.92 17.54 17.53
CA CYS A 447 -9.80 17.90 16.44
C CYS A 447 -10.60 16.68 15.99
N ASN A 448 -11.88 16.63 16.36
CA ASN A 448 -12.75 15.51 16.03
C ASN A 448 -13.20 15.52 14.56
N ARG A 449 -13.02 16.63 13.83
CA ARG A 449 -13.34 16.75 12.39
C ARG A 449 -12.18 16.37 11.48
N LEU A 450 -11.00 16.16 12.03
CA LEU A 450 -9.84 15.63 11.34
C LEU A 450 -9.73 14.14 11.65
N VAL A 451 -9.73 13.32 10.61
CA VAL A 451 -9.81 11.86 10.65
C VAL A 451 -8.67 11.27 9.84
N LEU A 452 -8.12 10.16 10.32
CA LEU A 452 -7.13 9.37 9.58
C LEU A 452 -7.80 8.20 8.88
N LYS A 453 -7.17 7.76 7.80
CA LYS A 453 -7.36 6.43 7.22
C LYS A 453 -6.11 5.62 7.52
N VAL A 454 -6.22 4.58 8.34
CA VAL A 454 -5.13 3.88 9.01
C VAL A 454 -5.44 2.39 9.18
N VAL A 455 -4.44 1.54 8.97
CA VAL A 455 -4.56 0.09 9.22
C VAL A 455 -3.94 -0.25 10.57
N HIS A 456 -4.66 0.08 11.66
CA HIS A 456 -4.11 0.09 13.02
C HIS A 456 -4.06 -1.29 13.72
N GLU A 457 -5.01 -2.20 13.46
CA GLU A 457 -5.18 -3.41 14.29
C GLU A 457 -4.57 -4.69 13.68
N THR A 458 -4.38 -4.75 12.36
CA THR A 458 -4.09 -5.99 11.64
C THR A 458 -2.68 -6.05 11.04
N ASN A 459 -1.94 -4.95 11.04
CA ASN A 459 -0.63 -4.91 10.39
C ASN A 459 0.46 -5.58 11.25
N ALA A 460 1.36 -6.31 10.59
CA ALA A 460 2.51 -6.94 11.23
C ALA A 460 3.41 -5.87 11.91
N GLY A 461 4.20 -6.22 12.93
CA GLY A 461 5.09 -5.26 13.59
C GLY A 461 4.41 -4.34 14.63
N GLY A 462 5.12 -3.30 15.06
CA GLY A 462 4.61 -2.29 16.00
C GLY A 462 3.96 -2.85 17.27
N ALA A 463 2.79 -2.31 17.64
CA ALA A 463 2.01 -2.78 18.80
C ALA A 463 1.54 -4.24 18.64
N VAL A 464 1.26 -4.69 17.41
CA VAL A 464 0.81 -6.06 17.13
C VAL A 464 1.92 -7.07 17.47
N ALA A 465 3.18 -6.75 17.20
CA ALA A 465 4.31 -7.62 17.57
C ALA A 465 4.54 -7.75 19.09
N VAL A 466 4.01 -6.80 19.88
CA VAL A 466 4.12 -6.80 21.35
C VAL A 466 2.91 -7.49 21.99
N ARG A 467 1.77 -7.57 21.30
CA ARG A 467 0.58 -8.27 21.77
C ARG A 467 0.83 -9.77 21.76
N ASP A 468 0.67 -10.39 22.92
CA ASP A 468 0.52 -11.84 23.00
C ASP A 468 -0.91 -12.23 22.63
N SER A 469 -1.07 -13.48 22.18
CA SER A 469 -2.39 -14.02 21.80
C SER A 469 -3.36 -14.18 22.97
N SER A 470 -2.87 -14.20 24.22
CA SER A 470 -3.72 -14.32 25.41
C SER A 470 -4.26 -12.97 25.89
N GLY A 471 -3.70 -11.83 25.47
CA GLY A 471 -4.00 -10.49 25.95
C GLY A 471 -3.32 -10.10 27.28
N ASP A 472 -2.33 -10.87 27.75
CA ASP A 472 -1.71 -10.65 29.06
C ASP A 472 -0.92 -9.35 29.11
N LYS A 473 -0.24 -8.99 28.02
CA LYS A 473 0.52 -7.75 27.90
C LYS A 473 -0.40 -6.53 27.89
N GLU A 474 -1.55 -6.61 27.23
CA GLU A 474 -2.58 -5.55 27.28
C GLU A 474 -3.09 -5.37 28.72
N ARG A 475 -3.46 -6.47 29.40
CA ARG A 475 -3.87 -6.42 30.82
C ARG A 475 -2.79 -5.84 31.73
N GLN A 476 -1.52 -6.20 31.51
CA GLN A 476 -0.40 -5.66 32.27
C GLN A 476 -0.30 -4.14 32.11
N ASN A 477 -0.33 -3.63 30.88
CA ASN A 477 -0.27 -2.19 30.62
C ASN A 477 -1.51 -1.46 31.18
N ILE A 478 -2.70 -2.07 31.11
CA ILE A 478 -3.91 -1.52 31.72
C ILE A 478 -3.78 -1.41 33.25
N LYS A 479 -3.21 -2.42 33.92
CA LYS A 479 -2.92 -2.35 35.37
C LYS A 479 -1.97 -1.20 35.70
N ILE A 480 -0.93 -0.99 34.89
CA ILE A 480 0.00 0.14 35.04
C ILE A 480 -0.76 1.46 34.89
N LEU A 481 -1.57 1.61 33.85
CA LEU A 481 -2.38 2.82 33.61
C LEU A 481 -3.34 3.11 34.78
N MET A 482 -4.08 2.11 35.25
CA MET A 482 -5.04 2.28 36.35
C MET A 482 -4.34 2.65 37.67
N ARG A 483 -3.16 2.10 37.93
CA ARG A 483 -2.33 2.46 39.10
C ARG A 483 -1.77 3.89 38.98
N LYS A 484 -1.27 4.26 37.80
CA LYS A 484 -0.64 5.57 37.55
C LYS A 484 -1.68 6.70 37.47
N TRP A 485 -2.89 6.38 37.03
CA TRP A 485 -4.00 7.32 36.83
C TRP A 485 -5.30 6.84 37.50
N PRO A 486 -5.37 6.82 38.85
CA PRO A 486 -6.53 6.31 39.56
C PRO A 486 -7.85 7.00 39.16
N GLY A 487 -8.86 6.19 38.83
CA GLY A 487 -10.20 6.66 38.45
C GLY A 487 -10.37 7.07 36.98
N VAL A 488 -9.27 7.35 36.26
CA VAL A 488 -9.32 7.83 34.86
C VAL A 488 -9.75 6.72 33.88
N PHE A 489 -9.35 5.47 34.14
CA PHE A 489 -9.58 4.35 33.24
C PHE A 489 -10.63 3.38 33.80
N LYS A 490 -11.52 2.90 32.93
CA LYS A 490 -12.43 1.79 33.18
C LYS A 490 -12.30 0.75 32.06
N LEU A 491 -12.46 -0.53 32.37
CA LEU A 491 -12.50 -1.57 31.34
C LEU A 491 -13.68 -1.33 30.38
N HIS A 492 -13.51 -1.73 29.13
CA HIS A 492 -14.52 -1.54 28.11
C HIS A 492 -15.61 -2.61 28.22
N SER A 493 -16.82 -2.21 28.66
CA SER A 493 -17.94 -3.12 28.93
C SER A 493 -18.27 -4.14 27.83
N THR A 494 -18.14 -3.77 26.55
CA THR A 494 -18.48 -4.66 25.42
C THR A 494 -17.28 -5.18 24.61
N ARG A 495 -16.06 -4.74 24.92
CA ARG A 495 -14.83 -5.13 24.16
C ARG A 495 -13.85 -5.95 25.00
N GLY A 496 -14.27 -6.39 26.18
CA GLY A 496 -13.47 -7.19 27.09
C GLY A 496 -12.48 -6.41 27.95
N ASP A 497 -11.59 -7.16 28.59
CA ASP A 497 -10.61 -6.71 29.59
C ASP A 497 -9.28 -6.21 29.00
N THR A 498 -9.09 -6.33 27.68
CA THR A 498 -7.93 -5.84 26.94
C THR A 498 -8.11 -4.43 26.37
N GLN A 499 -9.25 -3.79 26.67
CA GLN A 499 -9.58 -2.45 26.19
C GLN A 499 -10.08 -1.57 27.34
N VAL A 500 -9.79 -0.27 27.25
CA VAL A 500 -10.16 0.72 28.27
C VAL A 500 -10.91 1.91 27.68
N LYS A 501 -11.76 2.51 28.51
CA LYS A 501 -12.36 3.83 28.29
C LYS A 501 -11.65 4.83 29.19
N MET A 502 -11.11 5.90 28.59
CA MET A 502 -10.50 7.01 29.30
C MET A 502 -11.55 8.09 29.60
N LYS A 503 -11.62 8.55 30.84
CA LYS A 503 -12.44 9.69 31.28
C LYS A 503 -11.67 10.54 32.29
N TRP A 504 -11.06 11.61 31.83
CA TRP A 504 -10.20 12.46 32.67
C TRP A 504 -10.91 13.04 33.89
N LYS A 505 -12.17 13.46 33.73
CA LYS A 505 -13.01 14.04 34.81
C LYS A 505 -13.27 13.10 36.00
N HIS A 506 -12.98 11.80 35.86
CA HIS A 506 -13.17 10.82 36.93
C HIS A 506 -11.90 10.57 37.75
N ARG A 507 -10.85 11.35 37.53
CA ARG A 507 -9.62 11.27 38.31
C ARG A 507 -9.95 11.48 39.80
N LYS A 508 -9.45 10.58 40.64
CA LYS A 508 -9.52 10.68 42.10
C LYS A 508 -8.33 11.44 42.66
#